data_AF-A0A485B163-F1
#
_entry.id   AF-A0A485B163-F1
#
_cell.length_a   1.000
_cell.length_b   1.000
_cell.length_c   1.000
_cell.angle_alpha   90.00
_cell.angle_beta   90.00
_cell.angle_gamma   90.00
#
_symmetry.space_group_name_H-M   'P 1'
#
loop_
_entity.id
_entity.type
_entity.pdbx_description
1 polymer ?
#
loop_
_entity_poly.entity_id
_entity_poly.type
_entity_poly.pdbx_seq_one_letter_code
_entity_poly.pdbx_strand_id
1 'polypeptide(L)'
;MCCSILNVRGARWPQFNPHVLYLSYPFGGYNATAVRAANDAGFHMAVTTVRGKVKPGDNPFLLKRLYILRTDSLETMSRLISNQPQG
;
A
#
# COMPACT_ATOMS: atom_id res chain seq x y z
N MET A 1 2.37 10.57 5.76
CA MET A 1 2.98 10.87 4.45
C MET A 1 2.70 9.69 3.53
N CYS A 2 1.74 9.86 2.61
CA CYS A 2 1.44 8.86 1.60
C CYS A 2 2.43 9.08 0.45
N CYS A 3 3.21 8.06 0.10
CA CYS A 3 4.01 8.09 -1.13
C CYS A 3 3.04 8.02 -2.30
N SER A 4 2.68 9.18 -2.86
CA SER A 4 1.95 9.28 -4.11
C SER A 4 2.91 8.90 -5.24
N ILE A 5 2.55 7.93 -6.06
CA ILE A 5 3.28 7.64 -7.29
C ILE A 5 3.19 8.87 -8.21
N LEU A 6 4.28 9.63 -8.24
CA LEU A 6 4.56 10.57 -9.32
C LEU A 6 5.02 9.74 -10.52
N ASN A 7 4.11 9.50 -11.46
CA ASN A 7 4.52 9.17 -12.82
C ASN A 7 4.92 10.47 -13.52
N VAL A 8 6.15 10.93 -13.27
CA VAL A 8 6.74 12.06 -13.99
C VAL A 8 7.20 11.57 -15.35
N ARG A 9 6.32 11.63 -16.35
CA ARG A 9 6.74 11.60 -17.75
C ARG A 9 7.53 12.88 -18.03
N GLY A 10 8.84 12.90 -17.80
CA GLY A 10 9.66 14.07 -18.21
C GLY A 10 11.05 14.28 -17.62
N ALA A 11 11.55 13.50 -16.66
CA ALA A 11 12.92 13.67 -16.18
C ALA A 11 13.53 12.33 -15.74
N ARG A 12 14.21 11.66 -16.66
CA ARG A 12 14.89 10.39 -16.41
C ARG A 12 16.24 10.69 -15.76
N TRP A 13 16.29 10.60 -14.43
CA TRP A 13 17.52 10.45 -13.68
C TRP A 13 17.78 8.93 -13.51
N PRO A 14 18.66 8.31 -14.31
CA PRO A 14 18.86 6.85 -14.33
C PRO A 14 19.42 6.27 -13.01
N GLN A 15 19.81 7.10 -12.05
CA GLN A 15 20.39 6.68 -10.78
C GLN A 15 19.39 6.24 -9.69
N PHE A 16 18.07 6.46 -9.87
CA PHE A 16 17.07 6.17 -8.82
C PHE A 16 15.83 5.43 -9.34
N ASN A 17 15.96 4.23 -9.94
CA ASN A 17 14.96 3.13 -9.93
C ASN A 17 15.00 2.34 -11.24
N PRO A 18 15.50 1.09 -11.26
CA PRO A 18 15.32 0.25 -12.43
C PRO A 18 13.89 -0.32 -12.53
N HIS A 19 13.21 -0.62 -11.40
CA HIS A 19 11.83 -1.12 -11.41
C HIS A 19 11.06 -0.74 -10.12
N VAL A 20 9.92 -0.05 -10.24
CA VAL A 20 9.02 0.23 -9.09
C VAL A 20 8.04 -0.93 -8.97
N LEU A 21 8.09 -1.66 -7.86
CA LEU A 21 7.32 -2.90 -7.68
C LEU A 21 5.98 -2.72 -6.96
N TYR A 22 5.79 -1.60 -6.26
CA TYR A 22 4.66 -1.41 -5.34
C TYR A 22 3.95 -0.07 -5.54
N LEU A 23 2.62 -0.08 -5.43
CA LEU A 23 1.76 1.08 -5.57
C LEU A 23 0.98 1.40 -4.29
N SER A 24 0.81 2.68 -3.95
CA SER A 24 -0.12 3.12 -2.91
C SER A 24 -1.20 4.01 -3.53
N TYR A 25 -2.46 3.60 -3.40
CA TYR A 25 -3.58 4.40 -3.91
C TYR A 25 -3.71 5.72 -3.13
N PRO A 26 -3.81 6.88 -3.80
CA PRO A 26 -4.07 8.16 -3.15
C PRO A 26 -5.36 8.07 -2.32
N PHE A 27 -5.26 8.38 -1.02
CA PHE A 27 -6.36 8.25 -0.06
C PHE A 27 -7.01 6.84 0.00
N GLY A 28 -6.40 5.83 -0.63
CA GLY A 28 -6.93 4.48 -0.80
C GLY A 28 -8.13 4.37 -1.71
N GLY A 29 -8.43 5.40 -2.50
CA GLY A 29 -9.45 5.33 -3.54
C GLY A 29 -8.97 4.52 -4.73
N TYR A 30 -9.75 3.52 -5.13
CA TYR A 30 -9.48 2.70 -6.31
C TYR A 30 -10.79 2.32 -7.00
N ASN A 31 -10.70 1.98 -8.28
CA ASN A 31 -11.77 1.38 -9.06
C ASN A 31 -11.17 0.27 -9.95
N ALA A 32 -12.03 -0.48 -10.65
CA ALA A 32 -11.58 -1.58 -11.50
C ALA A 32 -10.57 -1.15 -12.58
N THR A 33 -10.68 0.09 -13.09
CA THR A 33 -9.73 0.63 -14.07
C THR A 33 -8.37 0.91 -13.45
N ALA A 34 -8.32 1.46 -12.23
CA ALA A 34 -7.07 1.72 -11.52
C ALA A 34 -6.36 0.42 -11.12
N VAL A 35 -7.10 -0.63 -10.77
CA VAL A 35 -6.53 -1.96 -10.49
C VAL A 35 -5.94 -2.58 -11.76
N ARG A 36 -6.66 -2.53 -12.88
CA ARG A 36 -6.14 -3.01 -14.18
C ARG A 36 -4.89 -2.23 -14.60
N ALA A 37 -4.93 -0.90 -14.53
CA ALA A 37 -3.78 -0.08 -14.86
C ALA A 37 -2.55 -0.39 -13.98
N ALA A 38 -2.76 -0.73 -12.70
CA ALA A 38 -1.67 -1.14 -11.82
C ALA A 38 -1.05 -2.49 -12.23
N ASN A 39 -1.89 -3.44 -12.60
CA ASN A 39 -1.45 -4.73 -13.12
C ASN A 39 -0.69 -4.57 -14.45
N ASP A 40 -1.25 -3.80 -15.39
CA ASP A 40 -0.68 -3.57 -16.72
C ASP A 40 0.62 -2.76 -16.67
N ALA A 41 0.78 -1.90 -15.65
CA ALA A 41 2.02 -1.17 -15.38
C ALA A 41 3.14 -2.07 -14.81
N GLY A 42 2.84 -3.33 -14.49
CA GLY A 42 3.82 -4.30 -13.97
C GLY A 42 4.09 -4.19 -12.47
N PHE A 43 3.17 -3.60 -11.69
CA PHE A 43 3.29 -3.61 -10.23
C PHE A 43 2.97 -4.99 -9.66
N HIS A 44 3.71 -5.42 -8.64
CA HIS A 44 3.50 -6.70 -7.96
C HIS A 44 2.38 -6.61 -6.93
N MET A 45 2.27 -5.46 -6.23
CA MET A 45 1.25 -5.26 -5.20
C MET A 45 0.83 -3.79 -5.11
N ALA A 46 -0.39 -3.56 -4.62
CA ALA A 46 -0.89 -2.23 -4.30
C ALA A 46 -1.60 -2.18 -2.94
N VAL A 47 -1.40 -1.07 -2.23
CA VAL A 47 -1.92 -0.83 -0.88
C VAL A 47 -3.02 0.24 -0.86
N THR A 48 -4.03 0.01 -0.02
CA THR A 48 -5.23 0.85 0.16
C THR A 48 -5.25 1.46 1.56
N THR A 49 -6.16 2.40 1.83
CA THR A 49 -6.40 2.91 3.20
C THR A 49 -7.34 2.01 4.01
N VAL A 50 -7.82 0.89 3.48
CA VAL A 50 -8.73 0.03 4.26
C VAL A 50 -7.99 -0.50 5.49
N ARG A 51 -8.56 -0.29 6.68
CA ARG A 51 -7.96 -0.72 7.96
C ARG A 51 -8.04 -2.24 8.08
N GLY A 52 -6.91 -2.89 8.35
CA GLY A 52 -6.91 -4.31 8.70
C GLY A 52 -5.58 -5.01 8.46
N LYS A 53 -5.46 -6.22 8.99
CA LYS A 53 -4.35 -7.13 8.68
C LYS A 53 -4.64 -7.85 7.36
N VAL A 54 -3.60 -7.97 6.55
CA VAL A 54 -3.62 -8.77 5.33
C VAL A 54 -3.45 -10.23 5.70
N LYS A 55 -4.22 -11.12 5.08
CA LYS A 55 -4.06 -12.57 5.20
C LYS A 55 -3.49 -13.16 3.91
N PRO A 56 -2.73 -14.26 3.97
CA PRO A 56 -2.38 -15.02 2.77
C PRO A 56 -3.65 -15.40 2.01
N GLY A 57 -3.74 -15.02 0.73
CA GLY A 57 -4.93 -15.19 -0.10
C GLY A 57 -5.73 -13.90 -0.36
N ASP A 58 -5.43 -12.80 0.34
CA ASP A 58 -5.99 -11.49 0.00
C ASP A 58 -5.46 -11.01 -1.37
N ASN A 59 -6.25 -10.21 -2.07
CA ASN A 59 -5.88 -9.68 -3.39
C ASN A 59 -4.64 -8.76 -3.29
N PRO A 60 -3.55 -9.04 -4.05
CA PRO A 60 -2.30 -8.30 -3.95
C PRO A 60 -2.41 -6.83 -4.35
N PHE A 61 -3.43 -6.44 -5.12
CA PHE A 61 -3.68 -5.05 -5.49
C PHE A 61 -4.58 -4.31 -4.50
N LEU A 62 -5.21 -4.99 -3.54
CA LEU A 62 -6.17 -4.38 -2.62
C LEU A 62 -5.75 -4.56 -1.15
N LEU A 63 -4.44 -4.51 -0.90
CA LEU A 63 -3.91 -4.78 0.43
C LEU A 63 -4.36 -3.72 1.44
N LYS A 64 -4.76 -4.20 2.60
CA LYS A 64 -5.16 -3.37 3.75
C LYS A 64 -3.93 -2.81 4.45
N ARG A 65 -4.11 -1.71 5.17
CA ARG A 65 -3.06 -1.10 5.99
C ARG A 65 -3.47 -1.02 7.46
N LEU A 66 -2.47 -1.05 8.33
CA LEU A 66 -2.65 -0.71 9.73
C LEU A 66 -2.55 0.80 9.88
N TYR A 67 -3.53 1.39 10.56
CA TYR A 67 -3.46 2.78 10.97
C TYR A 67 -2.74 2.89 12.30
N ILE A 68 -1.75 3.78 12.33
CA ILE A 68 -1.06 4.21 13.55
C ILE A 68 -1.39 5.69 13.69
N LEU A 69 -2.22 6.01 14.67
CA LEU A 69 -2.61 7.37 14.99
C LEU A 69 -1.68 7.94 16.07
N ARG A 70 -1.58 9.27 16.13
CA ARG A 70 -0.83 9.97 17.18
C ARG A 70 -1.38 9.66 18.58
N THR A 71 -2.68 9.40 18.67
CA THR A 71 -3.40 9.12 19.93
C THR A 71 -3.24 7.67 20.39
N ASP A 72 -2.71 6.79 19.54
CA ASP A 72 -2.51 5.38 19.93
C ASP A 72 -1.36 5.28 20.92
N SER A 73 -1.60 4.63 22.06
CA SER A 73 -0.54 4.30 23.01
C SER A 73 0.44 3.29 22.42
N LEU A 74 1.65 3.23 22.96
CA LEU A 74 2.66 2.25 22.56
C LEU A 74 2.14 0.80 22.67
N GLU A 75 1.33 0.51 23.69
CA GLU A 75 0.71 -0.79 23.88
C GLU A 75 -0.29 -1.12 22.76
N THR A 76 -1.17 -0.17 22.42
CA THR A 76 -2.12 -0.32 21.30
C THR A 76 -1.39 -0.51 19.99
N MET A 77 -0.34 0.28 19.72
CA MET A 77 0.51 0.13 18.54
C MET A 77 1.15 -1.26 18.49
N SER A 78 1.70 -1.74 19.61
CA SER A 78 2.30 -3.07 19.73
C SER A 78 1.30 -4.18 19.38
N ARG A 79 0.07 -4.12 19.92
CA ARG A 79 -0.99 -5.09 19.61
C ARG A 79 -1.43 -5.06 18.14
N LEU A 80 -1.47 -3.88 17.52
CA LEU A 80 -1.84 -3.73 16.11
C LEU A 80 -0.80 -4.37 15.18
N ILE A 81 0.49 -4.19 15.46
CA ILE A 81 1.60 -4.70 14.63
C ILE A 81 1.87 -6.19 14.89
N SER A 82 1.59 -6.67 16.10
CA SER A 82 1.82 -8.08 16.48
C SER A 82 1.03 -9.05 15.61
N ASN A 83 1.67 -10.11 15.09
CA ASN A 83 1.02 -11.15 14.26
C ASN A 83 0.27 -12.23 15.07
N GLN A 84 -0.08 -11.93 16.32
CA GLN A 84 -0.85 -12.86 17.15
C GLN A 84 -2.25 -13.07 16.53
N PRO A 85 -2.72 -14.33 16.42
CA PRO A 85 -4.07 -14.61 15.95
C PRO A 85 -5.05 -13.94 16.91
N GLN A 86 -5.90 -13.06 16.37
CA GLN A 86 -7.05 -12.55 17.12
C GLN A 86 -8.03 -13.72 17.18
N GLY A 87 -8.06 -14.38 18.34
CA GLY A 87 -9.01 -15.45 18.66
C GLY A 87 -10.45 -14.95 18.69
#